data_AF-A0A377WG36-F1
#
_entry.id   AF-A0A377WG36-F1
#
_cell.length_a   1.000
_cell.length_b   1.000
_cell.length_c   1.000
_cell.angle_alpha   90.00
_cell.angle_beta   90.00
_cell.angle_gamma   90.00
#
_symmetry.space_group_name_H-M   'P 1'
#
loop_
_entity.id
_entity.type
_entity.pdbx_description
1 polymer ?
#
loop_
_entity_poly.entity_id
_entity_poly.type
_entity_poly.pdbx_seq_one_letter_code
_entity_poly.pdbx_strand_id
1 'polypeptide(L)'
;MPPPNALLKTLEEPPENTWFFLACEEPARLLTTLRSRCRLHHLAPPSEPYALAWLEREVSLPQESLLTALRLCASAPAAALELLQEPLWTARQQLCQALAATLASGDWLALLPILNHEQAAVRLHWLASLLVDAQKRQQGITLVSNPDVWPLLEQLAHSLPAARLQAIAHDVCTCREQLLNVVGVNRELLLTERLLRWEHYLQPGTVLPVSHL
;
A
#
# COMPACT_ATOMS: atom_id res chain seq x y z
N MET A 1 2.20 23.53 -11.52
CA MET A 1 0.73 23.40 -11.69
C MET A 1 0.10 24.77 -11.46
N PRO A 2 -0.79 25.27 -12.33
CA PRO A 2 -1.49 26.53 -12.08
C PRO A 2 -2.36 26.38 -10.82
N PRO A 3 -2.66 27.47 -10.10
CA PRO A 3 -3.48 27.39 -8.88
C PRO A 3 -4.84 26.74 -9.21
N PRO A 4 -5.39 25.89 -8.33
CA PRO A 4 -6.62 25.12 -8.59
C PRO A 4 -7.79 25.99 -9.06
N ASN A 5 -7.80 27.28 -8.70
CA ASN A 5 -8.83 28.25 -9.07
C ASN A 5 -8.82 28.66 -10.56
N ALA A 6 -7.69 28.53 -11.26
CA ALA A 6 -7.62 28.87 -12.69
C ALA A 6 -8.32 27.81 -13.55
N LEU A 7 -8.19 26.53 -13.18
CA LEU A 7 -8.84 25.41 -13.87
C LEU A 7 -10.37 25.48 -13.71
N LEU A 8 -10.86 25.88 -12.53
CA LEU A 8 -12.29 25.94 -12.24
C LEU A 8 -13.05 26.85 -13.21
N LYS A 9 -12.53 28.04 -13.49
CA LYS A 9 -13.18 28.98 -14.43
C LYS A 9 -13.31 28.38 -15.83
N THR A 10 -12.28 27.72 -16.32
CA THR A 10 -12.28 27.09 -17.65
C THR A 10 -13.18 25.85 -17.72
N LEU A 11 -13.36 25.14 -16.60
CA LEU A 11 -14.30 24.02 -16.51
C LEU A 11 -15.77 24.48 -16.46
N GLU A 12 -16.04 25.67 -15.91
CA GLU A 12 -17.39 26.25 -15.84
C GLU A 12 -17.87 26.78 -17.19
N GLU A 13 -17.00 27.48 -17.91
CA GLU A 13 -17.30 28.09 -19.20
C GLU A 13 -16.24 27.61 -20.22
N PRO A 14 -16.33 26.35 -20.66
CA PRO A 14 -15.38 25.81 -21.62
C PRO A 14 -15.56 26.50 -22.99
N PRO A 15 -14.47 26.80 -23.72
CA PRO A 15 -14.58 27.28 -25.10
C PRO A 15 -15.31 26.26 -26.00
N GLU A 16 -15.90 26.74 -27.09
CA GLU A 16 -16.57 25.87 -28.06
C GLU A 16 -15.64 24.74 -28.55
N ASN A 17 -16.21 23.55 -28.76
CA ASN A 17 -15.51 22.34 -29.19
C ASN A 17 -14.37 21.87 -28.28
N THR A 18 -14.40 22.24 -26.99
CA THR A 18 -13.39 21.79 -26.01
C THR A 18 -13.93 20.68 -25.11
N TRP A 19 -13.13 19.63 -24.91
CA TRP A 19 -13.46 18.49 -24.05
C TRP A 19 -12.35 18.28 -23.01
N PHE A 20 -12.74 18.12 -21.75
CA PHE A 20 -11.80 17.88 -20.65
C PHE A 20 -11.88 16.43 -20.19
N PHE A 21 -10.72 15.78 -20.11
CA PHE A 21 -10.57 14.46 -19.50
C PHE A 21 -9.66 14.59 -18.30
N LEU A 22 -10.18 14.22 -17.13
CA LEU A 22 -9.47 14.25 -15.86
C LEU A 22 -9.47 12.83 -15.29
N ALA A 23 -8.31 12.37 -14.87
CA ALA A 23 -8.14 11.09 -14.17
C ALA A 23 -7.70 11.35 -12.73
N CYS A 24 -8.26 10.58 -11.79
CA CYS A 24 -7.88 10.61 -10.39
C CYS A 24 -8.09 9.22 -9.76
N GLU A 25 -7.20 8.84 -8.84
CA GLU A 25 -7.33 7.58 -8.10
C GLU A 25 -8.38 7.69 -6.99
N GLU A 26 -8.37 8.79 -6.23
CA GLU A 26 -9.30 9.02 -5.12
C GLU A 26 -10.11 10.32 -5.35
N PRO A 27 -11.32 10.22 -5.94
CA PRO A 27 -12.18 11.38 -6.15
C PRO A 27 -12.52 12.13 -4.86
N ALA A 28 -12.50 11.46 -3.70
CA ALA A 28 -12.76 12.07 -2.40
C ALA A 28 -11.72 13.13 -1.99
N ARG A 29 -10.48 13.03 -2.49
CA ARG A 29 -9.41 14.00 -2.23
C ARG A 29 -9.48 15.24 -3.11
N LEU A 30 -10.33 15.23 -4.15
CA LEU A 30 -10.52 16.39 -5.01
C LEU A 30 -11.41 17.43 -4.34
N LEU A 31 -11.12 18.70 -4.61
CA LEU A 31 -11.96 19.82 -4.18
C LEU A 31 -13.41 19.60 -4.61
N THR A 32 -14.35 19.78 -3.69
CA THR A 32 -15.79 19.63 -3.93
C THR A 32 -16.26 20.49 -5.11
N THR A 33 -15.70 21.69 -5.24
CA THR A 33 -15.94 22.64 -6.33
C THR A 33 -15.51 22.11 -7.70
N LEU A 34 -14.44 21.32 -7.78
CA LEU A 34 -14.02 20.65 -9.01
C LEU A 34 -14.95 19.48 -9.33
N ARG A 35 -15.22 18.63 -8.34
CA ARG A 35 -16.07 17.43 -8.50
C ARG A 35 -17.47 17.76 -8.99
N SER A 36 -18.08 18.82 -8.46
CA SER A 36 -19.43 19.25 -8.85
C SER A 36 -19.56 19.65 -10.33
N ARG A 37 -18.45 19.94 -11.01
CA ARG A 37 -18.38 20.40 -12.39
C ARG A 37 -17.89 19.33 -13.36
N CYS A 38 -17.68 18.11 -12.87
CA CYS A 38 -17.23 16.98 -13.67
C CYS A 38 -18.28 15.86 -13.66
N ARG A 39 -18.47 15.20 -14.79
CA ARG A 39 -19.18 13.92 -14.83
C ARG A 39 -18.24 12.83 -14.35
N LEU A 40 -18.54 12.21 -13.21
CA LEU A 40 -17.76 11.08 -12.72
C LEU A 40 -18.09 9.83 -13.55
N HIS A 41 -17.06 9.22 -14.12
CA HIS A 41 -17.12 7.89 -14.69
C HIS A 41 -16.17 6.98 -13.91
N HIS A 42 -16.74 6.00 -13.20
CA HIS A 42 -15.95 5.05 -12.43
C HIS A 42 -15.47 3.91 -13.35
N LEU A 43 -14.17 3.89 -13.64
CA LEU A 43 -13.53 2.81 -14.38
C LEU A 43 -13.25 1.64 -13.43
N ALA A 44 -14.21 0.74 -13.29
CA ALA A 44 -14.05 -0.43 -12.43
C ALA A 44 -13.01 -1.41 -13.02
N PRO A 45 -12.18 -2.05 -12.18
CA PRO A 45 -11.31 -3.12 -12.63
C PRO A 45 -12.14 -4.31 -13.15
N PRO A 46 -11.60 -5.11 -14.08
CA PRO A 46 -12.24 -6.35 -14.47
C PRO A 46 -12.30 -7.34 -13.30
N SER A 47 -13.12 -8.38 -13.43
CA SER A 47 -13.21 -9.45 -12.42
C SER A 47 -11.85 -10.12 -12.20
N GLU A 48 -11.54 -10.53 -10.97
CA GLU A 48 -10.27 -11.20 -10.60
C GLU A 48 -9.91 -12.37 -11.55
N PRO A 49 -10.82 -13.30 -11.93
CA PRO A 49 -10.49 -14.38 -12.85
C PRO A 49 -10.11 -13.90 -14.26
N TYR A 50 -10.76 -12.85 -14.77
CA TYR A 50 -10.43 -12.27 -16.06
C TYR A 50 -9.07 -11.57 -16.05
N ALA A 51 -8.80 -10.80 -14.99
CA ALA A 51 -7.54 -10.09 -14.83
C ALA A 51 -6.37 -11.07 -14.67
N LEU A 52 -6.58 -12.17 -13.94
CA LEU A 52 -5.60 -13.23 -13.78
C LEU A 52 -5.31 -13.93 -15.11
N ALA A 53 -6.36 -14.32 -15.86
CA ALA A 53 -6.20 -14.94 -17.17
C ALA A 53 -5.54 -14.01 -18.20
N TRP A 54 -5.69 -12.69 -18.03
CA TRP A 54 -4.93 -11.71 -18.83
C TRP A 54 -3.45 -11.70 -18.42
N LEU A 55 -3.13 -11.60 -17.12
CA LEU A 55 -1.75 -11.61 -16.62
C LEU A 55 -0.98 -12.88 -17.00
N GLU A 56 -1.63 -14.05 -16.95
CA GLU A 56 -1.04 -15.34 -17.33
C GLU A 56 -0.59 -15.38 -18.80
N ARG A 57 -1.15 -14.52 -19.67
CA ARG A 57 -0.74 -14.39 -21.07
C ARG A 57 0.44 -13.46 -21.25
N GLU A 58 0.57 -12.46 -20.39
CA GLU A 58 1.60 -11.43 -20.47
C GLU A 58 2.93 -11.88 -19.82
N VAL A 59 2.86 -12.65 -18.73
CA VAL A 59 4.04 -13.08 -17.97
C VAL A 59 3.95 -14.53 -17.51
N SER A 60 5.10 -15.22 -17.55
CA SER A 60 5.23 -16.60 -17.07
C SER A 60 5.76 -16.62 -15.63
N LEU A 61 4.86 -16.41 -14.66
CA LEU A 61 5.15 -16.49 -13.22
C LEU A 61 4.15 -17.42 -12.52
N PRO A 62 4.47 -17.91 -11.30
CA PRO A 62 3.53 -18.72 -10.52
C PRO A 62 2.19 -18.00 -10.31
N GLN A 63 1.08 -18.75 -10.39
CA GLN A 63 -0.27 -18.20 -10.27
C GLN A 63 -0.48 -17.40 -8.97
N GLU A 64 0.14 -17.83 -7.85
CA GLU A 64 0.07 -17.12 -6.57
C GLU A 64 0.75 -15.75 -6.62
N SER A 65 1.87 -15.61 -7.35
CA SER A 65 2.55 -14.33 -7.56
C SER A 65 1.67 -13.37 -8.38
N LEU A 66 1.04 -13.89 -9.44
CA LEU A 66 0.11 -13.11 -10.28
C LEU A 66 -1.09 -12.62 -9.46
N LEU A 67 -1.70 -13.53 -8.69
CA LEU A 67 -2.83 -13.22 -7.82
C LEU A 67 -2.47 -12.19 -6.75
N THR A 68 -1.27 -12.32 -6.17
CA THR A 68 -0.73 -11.38 -5.18
C THR A 68 -0.56 -9.98 -5.79
N ALA A 69 0.12 -9.88 -6.93
CA ALA A 69 0.32 -8.60 -7.59
C ALA A 69 -1.01 -7.94 -7.95
N LEU A 70 -1.96 -8.74 -8.45
CA LEU A 70 -3.31 -8.28 -8.77
C LEU A 70 -4.04 -7.72 -7.53
N ARG A 71 -4.00 -8.43 -6.40
CA ARG A 71 -4.64 -7.98 -5.15
C ARG A 71 -3.95 -6.76 -4.54
N LEU A 72 -2.63 -6.66 -4.63
CA LEU A 72 -1.87 -5.48 -4.18
C LEU A 72 -2.19 -4.23 -5.01
N CYS A 73 -2.53 -4.41 -6.29
CA CYS A 73 -2.88 -3.35 -7.23
C CYS A 73 -4.41 -3.16 -7.37
N ALA A 74 -5.21 -3.52 -6.36
CA ALA A 74 -6.66 -3.35 -6.33
C ALA A 74 -7.38 -3.93 -7.58
N SER A 75 -6.93 -5.10 -8.03
CA SER A 75 -7.43 -5.81 -9.22
C SER A 75 -7.19 -5.10 -10.56
N ALA A 76 -6.31 -4.10 -10.62
CA ALA A 76 -5.91 -3.47 -11.87
C ALA A 76 -4.80 -4.30 -12.58
N PRO A 77 -5.08 -4.93 -13.74
CA PRO A 77 -4.15 -5.86 -14.37
C PRO A 77 -2.88 -5.18 -14.91
N ALA A 78 -2.99 -3.99 -15.49
CA ALA A 78 -1.82 -3.27 -16.01
C ALA A 78 -0.86 -2.84 -14.89
N ALA A 79 -1.38 -2.36 -13.76
CA ALA A 79 -0.57 -2.00 -12.59
C ALA A 79 0.06 -3.25 -11.95
N ALA A 80 -0.66 -4.37 -11.93
CA ALA A 80 -0.12 -5.65 -11.46
C ALA A 80 1.03 -6.14 -12.36
N LEU A 81 0.91 -5.99 -13.68
CA LEU A 81 1.98 -6.30 -14.63
C LEU A 81 3.22 -5.44 -14.39
N GLU A 82 3.05 -4.14 -14.14
CA GLU A 82 4.16 -3.24 -13.78
C GLU A 82 4.83 -3.67 -12.47
N LEU A 83 4.07 -4.03 -11.44
CA LEU A 83 4.60 -4.53 -10.16
C LEU A 83 5.41 -5.83 -10.32
N LEU A 84 5.03 -6.70 -11.26
CA LEU A 84 5.72 -7.95 -11.54
C LEU A 84 7.03 -7.76 -12.34
N GLN A 85 7.27 -6.56 -12.88
CA GLN A 85 8.52 -6.25 -13.57
C GLN A 85 9.64 -5.91 -12.58
N GLU A 86 10.88 -6.18 -12.98
CA GLU A 86 12.05 -5.79 -12.20
C GLU A 86 12.33 -4.29 -12.35
N PRO A 87 12.81 -3.61 -11.28
CA PRO A 87 13.27 -4.16 -9.99
C PRO A 87 12.19 -4.28 -8.90
N LEU A 88 10.91 -4.01 -9.21
CA LEU A 88 9.84 -3.87 -8.21
C LEU A 88 9.52 -5.19 -7.51
N TRP A 89 9.41 -6.27 -8.29
CA TRP A 89 9.06 -7.58 -7.72
C TRP A 89 10.18 -8.11 -6.81
N THR A 90 11.44 -8.02 -7.23
CA THR A 90 12.58 -8.38 -6.38
C THR A 90 12.61 -7.53 -5.11
N ALA A 91 12.34 -6.23 -5.19
CA ALA A 91 12.28 -5.37 -4.01
C ALA A 91 11.20 -5.81 -3.00
N ARG A 92 10.04 -6.28 -3.46
CA ARG A 92 9.02 -6.86 -2.58
C ARG A 92 9.49 -8.17 -1.94
N GLN A 93 10.13 -9.04 -2.71
CA GLN A 93 10.67 -10.31 -2.21
C GLN A 93 11.72 -10.06 -1.11
N GLN A 94 12.61 -9.08 -1.31
CA GLN A 94 13.59 -8.66 -0.31
C GLN A 94 12.92 -8.13 0.97
N LEU A 95 11.85 -7.35 0.84
CA LEU A 95 11.06 -6.90 1.99
C LEU A 95 10.47 -8.08 2.77
N CYS A 96 9.91 -9.07 2.07
CA CYS A 96 9.35 -10.27 2.72
C CYS A 96 10.42 -11.08 3.45
N GLN A 97 11.59 -11.27 2.82
CA GLN A 97 12.73 -11.97 3.42
C GLN A 97 13.27 -11.25 4.66
N ALA A 98 13.44 -9.93 4.57
CA ALA A 98 13.90 -9.13 5.70
C ALA A 98 12.87 -9.12 6.82
N LEU A 99 11.58 -9.03 6.52
CA LEU A 99 10.52 -9.11 7.52
C LEU A 99 10.58 -10.46 8.27
N ALA A 100 10.72 -11.58 7.54
CA ALA A 100 10.88 -12.90 8.14
C ALA A 100 12.09 -12.96 9.11
N ALA A 101 13.22 -12.35 8.71
CA ALA A 101 14.42 -12.27 9.54
C ALA A 101 14.23 -11.38 10.78
N THR A 102 13.57 -10.23 10.64
CA THR A 102 13.27 -9.31 11.75
C THR A 102 12.36 -9.93 12.80
N LEU A 103 11.43 -10.80 12.41
CA LEU A 103 10.60 -11.54 13.35
C LEU A 103 11.39 -12.56 14.18
N ALA A 104 12.49 -13.08 13.63
CA ALA A 104 13.37 -14.00 14.34
C ALA A 104 14.37 -13.27 15.26
N SER A 105 14.90 -12.11 14.84
CA SER A 105 15.88 -11.34 15.61
C SER A 105 15.27 -10.34 16.59
N GLY A 106 14.07 -9.84 16.32
CA GLY A 106 13.46 -8.71 17.02
C GLY A 106 13.99 -7.33 16.63
N ASP A 107 14.93 -7.26 15.68
CA ASP A 107 15.52 -6.01 15.16
C ASP A 107 14.69 -5.51 13.97
N TRP A 108 13.83 -4.52 14.20
CA TRP A 108 13.00 -3.92 13.16
C TRP A 108 13.74 -2.82 12.41
N LEU A 109 14.73 -2.19 13.04
CA LEU A 109 15.57 -1.19 12.38
C LEU A 109 16.28 -1.77 11.15
N ALA A 110 16.54 -3.09 11.13
CA ALA A 110 17.02 -3.82 9.96
C ALA A 110 16.15 -3.67 8.68
N LEU A 111 14.88 -3.26 8.79
CA LEU A 111 14.04 -2.96 7.62
C LEU A 111 14.36 -1.61 6.96
N LEU A 112 15.07 -0.72 7.65
CA LEU A 112 15.34 0.64 7.19
C LEU A 112 15.99 0.70 5.79
N PRO A 113 17.03 -0.09 5.46
CA PRO A 113 17.65 -0.03 4.14
C PRO A 113 16.71 -0.40 2.99
N ILE A 114 15.73 -1.27 3.26
CA ILE A 114 14.74 -1.71 2.27
C ILE A 114 13.62 -0.69 2.15
N LEU A 115 13.18 -0.10 3.26
CA LEU A 115 12.08 0.87 3.29
C LEU A 115 12.52 2.27 2.86
N ASN A 116 13.75 2.69 3.14
CA ASN A 116 14.30 4.01 2.81
C ASN A 116 14.65 4.11 1.32
N HIS A 117 13.63 4.07 0.47
CA HIS A 117 13.74 4.17 -0.99
C HIS A 117 12.84 5.29 -1.52
N GLU A 118 13.06 5.74 -2.76
CA GLU A 118 12.15 6.68 -3.44
C GLU A 118 10.70 6.20 -3.50
N GLN A 119 10.52 4.88 -3.50
CA GLN A 119 9.23 4.19 -3.50
C GLN A 119 8.78 3.74 -2.10
N ALA A 120 9.24 4.40 -1.04
CA ALA A 120 8.91 4.04 0.34
C ALA A 120 7.40 3.90 0.58
N ALA A 121 6.58 4.79 0.00
CA ALA A 121 5.13 4.71 0.13
C ALA A 121 4.54 3.40 -0.45
N VAL A 122 5.13 2.86 -1.53
CA VAL A 122 4.72 1.58 -2.13
C VAL A 122 5.19 0.42 -1.26
N ARG A 123 6.42 0.48 -0.74
CA ARG A 123 6.97 -0.55 0.16
C ARG A 123 6.22 -0.64 1.48
N LEU A 124 5.82 0.50 2.04
CA LEU A 124 4.96 0.57 3.22
C LEU A 124 3.56 0.00 2.93
N HIS A 125 3.02 0.17 1.72
CA HIS A 125 1.77 -0.48 1.31
C HIS A 125 1.90 -2.00 1.32
N TRP A 126 3.00 -2.56 0.79
CA TRP A 126 3.26 -4.00 0.88
C TRP A 126 3.33 -4.49 2.32
N LEU A 127 4.06 -3.76 3.18
CA LEU A 127 4.17 -4.09 4.61
C LEU A 127 2.80 -4.04 5.31
N ALA A 128 2.00 -3.00 5.06
CA ALA A 128 0.65 -2.89 5.62
C ALA A 128 -0.24 -4.06 5.18
N SER A 129 -0.17 -4.44 3.90
CA SER A 129 -0.92 -5.57 3.35
C SER A 129 -0.57 -6.88 4.06
N LEU A 130 0.71 -7.15 4.32
CA LEU A 130 1.17 -8.33 5.07
C LEU A 130 0.66 -8.32 6.52
N LEU A 131 0.74 -7.18 7.21
CA LEU A 131 0.27 -7.05 8.60
C LEU A 131 -1.24 -7.22 8.72
N VAL A 132 -2.01 -6.71 7.76
CA VAL A 132 -3.47 -6.88 7.69
C VAL A 132 -3.83 -8.33 7.40
N ASP A 133 -3.12 -9.00 6.48
CA ASP A 133 -3.35 -10.41 6.21
C ASP A 133 -3.01 -11.29 7.42
N ALA A 134 -1.97 -10.98 8.17
CA ALA A 134 -1.68 -11.68 9.44
C ALA A 134 -2.83 -11.54 10.46
N GLN A 135 -3.44 -10.35 10.58
CA GLN A 135 -4.62 -10.14 11.42
C GLN A 135 -5.83 -10.95 10.93
N LYS A 136 -6.07 -10.98 9.62
CA LYS A 136 -7.10 -11.83 9.01
C LYS A 136 -6.89 -13.30 9.34
N ARG A 137 -5.63 -13.78 9.29
CA ARG A 137 -5.28 -15.16 9.65
C ARG A 137 -5.59 -15.48 11.12
N GLN A 138 -5.30 -14.57 12.05
CA GLN A 138 -5.67 -14.73 13.47
C GLN A 138 -7.18 -14.86 13.68
N GLN A 139 -7.99 -14.33 12.77
CA GLN A 139 -9.46 -14.42 12.80
C GLN A 139 -10.01 -15.60 11.98
N GLY A 140 -9.15 -16.45 11.40
CA GLY A 140 -9.58 -17.60 10.59
C GLY A 140 -10.00 -17.26 9.16
N ILE A 141 -9.75 -16.03 8.70
CA ILE A 141 -10.06 -15.62 7.32
C ILE A 141 -9.03 -16.22 6.36
N THR A 142 -9.52 -16.80 5.25
CA THR A 142 -8.69 -17.45 4.22
C THR A 142 -8.41 -16.53 3.03
N LEU A 143 -9.24 -15.51 2.81
CA LEU A 143 -9.05 -14.53 1.73
C LEU A 143 -7.99 -13.50 2.13
N VAL A 144 -6.75 -13.73 1.66
CA VAL A 144 -5.58 -12.86 1.89
C VAL A 144 -5.11 -12.19 0.61
N SER A 145 -4.47 -11.03 0.73
CA SER A 145 -3.88 -10.29 -0.38
C SER A 145 -2.54 -10.87 -0.84
N ASN A 146 -1.81 -11.54 0.05
CA ASN A 146 -0.45 -12.06 -0.20
C ASN A 146 -0.37 -13.60 -0.12
N PRO A 147 -1.12 -14.35 -0.96
CA PRO A 147 -1.07 -15.81 -0.94
C PRO A 147 0.32 -16.39 -1.25
N ASP A 148 1.15 -15.68 -2.01
CA ASP A 148 2.50 -16.13 -2.41
C ASP A 148 3.49 -16.30 -1.25
N VAL A 149 3.26 -15.64 -0.12
CA VAL A 149 4.12 -15.68 1.07
C VAL A 149 3.37 -16.23 2.29
N TRP A 150 2.54 -17.23 2.07
CA TRP A 150 1.74 -17.87 3.14
C TRP A 150 2.53 -18.22 4.41
N PRO A 151 3.74 -18.83 4.36
CA PRO A 151 4.51 -19.14 5.57
C PRO A 151 4.87 -17.90 6.40
N LEU A 152 5.16 -16.78 5.75
CA LEU A 152 5.44 -15.51 6.43
C LEU A 152 4.18 -14.96 7.12
N LEU A 153 3.02 -15.09 6.49
CA LEU A 153 1.75 -14.69 7.10
C LEU A 153 1.44 -15.50 8.36
N GLU A 154 1.70 -16.82 8.33
CA GLU A 154 1.55 -17.68 9.50
C GLU A 154 2.54 -17.31 10.61
N GLN A 155 3.80 -17.04 10.26
CA GLN A 155 4.81 -16.58 11.21
C GLN A 155 4.40 -15.25 11.87
N LEU A 156 3.97 -14.25 11.09
CA LEU A 156 3.47 -12.97 11.62
C LEU A 156 2.29 -13.17 12.57
N ALA A 157 1.31 -13.99 12.16
CA ALA A 157 0.12 -14.26 12.96
C ALA A 157 0.43 -15.00 14.27
N HIS A 158 1.50 -15.79 14.32
CA HIS A 158 1.89 -16.53 15.52
C HIS A 158 2.83 -15.73 16.43
N SER A 159 3.76 -14.96 15.86
CA SER A 159 4.78 -14.21 16.60
C SER A 159 4.25 -12.94 17.27
N LEU A 160 3.20 -12.31 16.71
CA LEU A 160 2.73 -11.00 17.16
C LEU A 160 1.27 -11.05 17.63
N PRO A 161 0.95 -10.59 18.85
CA PRO A 161 -0.43 -10.42 19.30
C PRO A 161 -1.24 -9.47 18.38
N ALA A 162 -2.54 -9.73 18.23
CA ALA A 162 -3.44 -8.96 17.37
C ALA A 162 -3.36 -7.44 17.61
N ALA A 163 -3.34 -7.01 18.87
CA ALA A 163 -3.26 -5.59 19.23
C ALA A 163 -1.97 -4.92 18.72
N ARG A 164 -0.84 -5.64 18.73
CA ARG A 164 0.44 -5.14 18.23
C ARG A 164 0.47 -5.09 16.72
N LEU A 165 -0.06 -6.13 16.05
CA LEU A 165 -0.21 -6.13 14.59
C LEU A 165 -1.06 -4.93 14.13
N GLN A 166 -2.17 -4.67 14.83
CA GLN A 166 -3.05 -3.54 14.53
C GLN A 166 -2.34 -2.19 14.75
N ALA A 167 -1.62 -2.01 15.86
CA ALA A 167 -0.89 -0.79 16.15
C ALA A 167 0.21 -0.51 15.10
N ILE A 168 0.99 -1.53 14.73
CA ILE A 168 2.03 -1.42 13.71
C ILE A 168 1.40 -1.12 12.35
N ALA A 169 0.34 -1.84 11.95
CA ALA A 169 -0.34 -1.61 10.68
C ALA A 169 -0.89 -0.18 10.56
N HIS A 170 -1.46 0.35 11.65
CA HIS A 170 -1.93 1.74 11.69
C HIS A 170 -0.78 2.74 11.51
N ASP A 171 0.33 2.56 12.23
CA ASP A 171 1.50 3.44 12.09
C ASP A 171 2.14 3.37 10.70
N VAL A 172 2.17 2.19 10.06
CA VAL A 172 2.62 2.02 8.68
C VAL A 172 1.75 2.85 7.72
N CYS A 173 0.42 2.78 7.86
CA CYS A 173 -0.50 3.57 7.05
C CYS A 173 -0.32 5.08 7.27
N THR A 174 -0.23 5.53 8.52
CA THR A 174 0.01 6.94 8.85
C THR A 174 1.34 7.44 8.31
N CYS A 175 2.41 6.64 8.42
CA CYS A 175 3.72 6.96 7.85
C CYS A 175 3.64 7.10 6.32
N ARG A 176 2.94 6.18 5.65
CA ARG A 176 2.72 6.23 4.20
C ARG A 176 1.97 7.51 3.79
N GLU A 177 0.93 7.89 4.52
CA GLU A 177 0.19 9.13 4.25
C GLU A 177 1.05 10.38 4.44
N GLN A 178 1.88 10.41 5.49
CA GLN A 178 2.82 11.51 5.73
C GLN A 178 3.83 11.66 4.57
N LEU A 179 4.37 10.54 4.08
CA LEU A 179 5.30 10.55 2.93
C LEU A 179 4.64 11.01 1.62
N LEU A 180 3.35 10.73 1.43
CA LEU A 180 2.63 11.11 0.21
C LEU A 180 2.13 12.55 0.23
N ASN A 181 1.76 13.08 1.40
CA ASN A 181 1.03 14.34 1.50
C ASN A 181 1.86 15.51 2.04
N VAL A 182 2.96 15.25 2.77
CA VAL A 182 3.75 16.32 3.40
C VAL A 182 5.01 16.60 2.58
N VAL A 183 5.07 17.81 2.02
CA VAL A 183 6.20 18.24 1.18
C VAL A 183 7.44 18.49 2.05
N GLY A 184 8.59 17.95 1.64
CA GLY A 184 9.88 18.20 2.29
C GLY A 184 10.15 17.39 3.56
N VAL A 185 9.38 16.33 3.82
CA VAL A 185 9.66 15.42 4.94
C VAL A 185 10.99 14.69 4.74
N ASN A 186 11.80 14.65 5.79
CA ASN A 186 12.97 13.78 5.84
C ASN A 186 12.52 12.33 6.01
N ARG A 187 12.48 11.59 4.89
CA ARG A 187 12.04 10.20 4.81
C ARG A 187 12.83 9.28 5.75
N GLU A 188 14.15 9.40 5.78
CA GLU A 188 15.00 8.55 6.60
C GLU A 188 14.72 8.73 8.08
N LEU A 189 14.63 9.99 8.54
CA LEU A 189 14.28 10.32 9.92
C LEU A 189 12.90 9.76 10.30
N LEU A 190 11.89 9.96 9.43
CA LEU A 190 10.54 9.48 9.67
C LEU A 190 10.47 7.95 9.78
N LEU A 191 11.12 7.24 8.86
CA LEU A 191 11.16 5.77 8.87
C LEU A 191 11.90 5.25 10.10
N THR A 192 13.02 5.87 10.45
CA THR A 192 13.81 5.48 11.63
C THR A 192 12.99 5.63 12.92
N GLU A 193 12.30 6.76 13.08
CA GLU A 193 11.42 6.99 14.24
C GLU A 193 10.31 5.93 14.31
N ARG A 194 9.69 5.59 13.18
CA ARG A 194 8.60 4.58 13.13
C ARG A 194 9.11 3.19 13.47
N LEU A 195 10.27 2.77 12.94
CA LEU A 195 10.84 1.45 13.21
C LEU A 195 11.20 1.29 14.70
N LEU A 196 11.86 2.28 15.30
CA LEU A 196 12.18 2.28 16.73
C LEU A 196 10.93 2.26 17.62
N ARG A 197 9.87 2.97 17.19
CA ARG A 197 8.57 2.95 17.87
C ARG A 197 7.92 1.57 17.82
N TRP A 198 8.03 0.85 16.69
CA TRP A 198 7.50 -0.51 16.59
C TRP A 198 8.25 -1.46 17.51
N GLU A 199 9.57 -1.37 17.64
CA GLU A 199 10.33 -2.15 18.63
C GLU A 199 9.83 -1.89 20.06
N HIS A 200 9.51 -0.64 20.37
CA HIS A 200 8.94 -0.29 21.67
C HIS A 200 7.57 -0.95 21.90
N TYR A 201 6.70 -1.05 20.89
CA TYR A 201 5.40 -1.76 21.00
C TYR A 201 5.55 -3.25 21.29
N LEU A 202 6.68 -3.84 20.91
CA LEU A 202 6.96 -5.26 21.12
C LEU A 202 7.45 -5.56 22.55
N GLN A 203 7.87 -4.55 23.30
CA GLN A 203 8.26 -4.70 24.70
C GLN A 203 7.05 -5.07 25.57
N PRO A 204 7.24 -5.93 26.59
CA PRO A 204 6.15 -6.31 27.50
C PRO A 204 5.70 -5.12 28.35
N GLY A 205 4.38 -4.90 28.46
CA GLY A 205 3.79 -3.84 29.27
C GLY A 205 3.69 -2.47 28.59
N THR A 206 4.14 -2.32 27.34
CA THR A 206 4.00 -1.07 26.58
C THR A 206 2.53 -0.74 26.30
N VAL A 207 2.16 0.52 26.53
CA VAL A 207 0.85 1.06 26.15
C VAL A 207 0.83 1.31 24.63
N LEU A 208 -0.13 0.70 23.95
CA LEU A 208 -0.30 0.84 22.50
C LEU A 208 -1.10 2.11 22.17
N PRO A 209 -0.85 2.74 21.01
CA PRO A 209 -1.63 3.89 20.57
C PRO A 209 -3.09 3.48 20.37
N VAL A 210 -4.00 4.32 20.86
CA VAL A 210 -5.43 4.22 20.56
C VAL A 210 -5.72 5.21 19.45
N SER A 211 -6.36 4.75 18.36
CA SER A 211 -6.74 5.64 17.26
C SER A 211 -7.66 6.74 17.78
N HIS A 212 -7.24 7.99 17.61
CA HIS A 212 -8.05 9.16 17.88
C HIS A 212 -8.67 9.67 16.56
N LEU A 213 -9.90 10.18 16.65
CA LEU A 213 -10.66 10.77 15.55
C LEU A 213 -10.08 12.12 15.11
#